data_AF-A0A6L9Y4Q7-F1
#
_entry.id   AF-A0A6L9Y4Q7-F1
#
_cell.length_a   1.000
_cell.length_b   1.000
_cell.length_c   1.000
_cell.angle_alpha   90.00
_cell.angle_beta   90.00
_cell.angle_gamma   90.00
#
_symmetry.space_group_name_H-M   'P 1'
#
loop_
_entity.id
_entity.type
_entity.pdbx_description
1 polymer ?
#
loop_
_entity_poly.entity_id
_entity_poly.type
_entity_poly.pdbx_seq_one_letter_code
_entity_poly.pdbx_strand_id
1 'polypeptide(L)'
;MTEFDYIFLAVLGASGILGFMRGFLKEAFSLVAYIAAGYAAAAWGPHALPWFSRMVDNIYISIALSYAVVFIAVLLIIGLINKTLSSVISQIGLGSADSILGLFFGLVRGLIIVLVVVILLGYTDMPQAPWWQNAKFSGVVIEIVHYLKTFVPSDMVKYLPY
;
A
#
# COMPACT_ATOMS: atom_id res chain seq x y z
N MET A 1 12.62 -24.70 2.30
CA MET A 1 11.75 -23.55 2.65
C MET A 1 12.52 -22.81 3.71
N THR A 2 13.05 -21.64 3.38
CA THR A 2 13.82 -20.80 4.32
C THR A 2 12.88 -19.91 5.13
N GLU A 3 13.40 -19.16 6.09
CA GLU A 3 12.65 -18.17 6.88
C GLU A 3 11.92 -17.15 5.98
N PHE A 4 12.56 -16.75 4.88
CA PHE A 4 11.94 -15.87 3.88
C PHE A 4 10.68 -16.49 3.28
N ASP A 5 10.71 -17.78 2.93
CA ASP A 5 9.55 -18.45 2.31
C ASP A 5 8.35 -18.46 3.29
N TYR A 6 8.58 -18.65 4.58
CA TYR A 6 7.54 -18.60 5.60
C TYR A 6 6.97 -17.19 5.79
N ILE A 7 7.83 -16.17 5.84
CA ILE A 7 7.40 -14.76 5.94
C ILE A 7 6.61 -14.36 4.70
N PHE A 8 7.10 -14.73 3.51
CA PHE A 8 6.44 -14.49 2.24
C PHE A 8 5.02 -15.07 2.21
N LEU A 9 4.88 -16.35 2.54
CA LEU A 9 3.58 -17.02 2.59
C LEU A 9 2.67 -16.45 3.68
N ALA A 10 3.22 -16.06 4.83
CA ALA A 10 2.46 -15.44 5.91
C ALA A 10 1.90 -14.09 5.49
N VAL A 11 2.69 -13.22 4.87
CA VAL A 11 2.24 -11.91 4.37
C VAL A 11 1.19 -12.08 3.28
N LEU A 12 1.44 -12.98 2.31
CA LEU A 12 0.54 -13.21 1.20
C LEU A 12 -0.79 -13.82 1.68
N GLY A 13 -0.72 -14.83 2.54
CA GLY A 13 -1.88 -15.49 3.14
C GLY A 13 -2.68 -14.54 4.04
N ALA A 14 -2.02 -13.76 4.90
CA ALA A 14 -2.69 -12.77 5.74
C ALA A 14 -3.37 -11.69 4.89
N SER A 15 -2.70 -11.17 3.87
CA SER A 15 -3.28 -10.16 2.97
C SER A 15 -4.46 -10.72 2.18
N GLY A 16 -4.37 -11.96 1.71
CA GLY A 16 -5.47 -12.66 1.05
C GLY A 16 -6.68 -12.88 1.99
N ILE A 17 -6.46 -13.38 3.19
CA ILE A 17 -7.52 -13.59 4.20
C ILE A 17 -8.18 -12.26 4.56
N LEU A 18 -7.39 -11.21 4.81
CA LEU A 18 -7.92 -9.88 5.10
C LEU A 18 -8.74 -9.32 3.94
N GLY A 19 -8.29 -9.52 2.70
CA GLY A 19 -9.02 -9.13 1.50
C GLY A 19 -10.33 -9.90 1.34
N PHE A 20 -10.33 -11.21 1.63
CA PHE A 20 -11.54 -12.03 1.64
C PHE A 20 -12.54 -11.57 2.70
N MET A 21 -12.07 -11.27 3.92
CA MET A 21 -12.92 -10.80 5.02
C MET A 21 -13.50 -9.39 4.76
N ARG A 22 -12.74 -8.53 4.09
CA ARG A 22 -13.16 -7.15 3.80
C ARG A 22 -14.08 -7.08 2.58
N GLY A 23 -13.78 -7.85 1.54
CA GLY A 23 -14.43 -7.78 0.24
C GLY A 23 -13.75 -6.79 -0.70
N PHE A 24 -13.77 -7.09 -2.00
CA PHE A 24 -13.12 -6.28 -3.04
C PHE A 24 -13.61 -4.83 -3.06
N LEU A 25 -14.93 -4.62 -3.02
CA LEU A 25 -15.52 -3.29 -3.11
C LEU A 25 -14.99 -2.38 -2.01
N LYS A 26 -14.96 -2.87 -0.76
CA LYS A 26 -14.43 -2.08 0.35
C LYS A 26 -12.97 -1.71 0.15
N GLU A 27 -12.18 -2.62 -0.41
CA GLU A 27 -10.76 -2.35 -0.64
C GLU A 27 -10.51 -1.42 -1.83
N ALA A 28 -11.32 -1.52 -2.89
CA ALA A 28 -11.31 -0.57 -4.01
C ALA A 28 -11.73 0.84 -3.56
N PHE A 29 -12.83 0.97 -2.81
CA PHE A 29 -13.26 2.25 -2.24
C PHE A 29 -12.24 2.84 -1.27
N SER A 30 -11.53 1.99 -0.51
CA SER A 30 -10.41 2.42 0.33
C SER A 30 -9.30 3.02 -0.53
N LEU A 31 -8.85 2.34 -1.59
CA LEU A 31 -7.82 2.90 -2.47
C LEU A 31 -8.24 4.24 -3.09
N VAL A 32 -9.49 4.35 -3.57
CA VAL A 32 -10.03 5.60 -4.09
C VAL A 32 -10.00 6.70 -3.02
N ALA A 33 -10.34 6.37 -1.77
CA ALA A 33 -10.27 7.31 -0.66
C ALA A 33 -8.84 7.81 -0.42
N TYR A 34 -7.83 6.92 -0.45
CA TYR A 34 -6.43 7.29 -0.31
C TYR A 34 -5.94 8.19 -1.45
N ILE A 35 -6.31 7.89 -2.71
CA ILE A 35 -5.96 8.72 -3.86
C ILE A 35 -6.62 10.10 -3.76
N ALA A 36 -7.92 10.14 -3.45
CA ALA A 36 -8.66 11.38 -3.27
C ALA A 36 -8.11 12.23 -2.12
N ALA A 37 -7.76 11.60 -0.99
CA ALA A 37 -7.12 12.27 0.14
C ALA A 37 -5.73 12.81 -0.22
N GLY A 38 -4.93 12.06 -0.98
CA GLY A 38 -3.62 12.50 -1.46
C GLY A 38 -3.73 13.72 -2.39
N TYR A 39 -4.65 13.67 -3.35
CA TYR A 39 -4.94 14.80 -4.23
C TYR A 39 -5.42 16.03 -3.44
N ALA A 40 -6.35 15.81 -2.51
CA ALA A 40 -6.88 16.86 -1.65
C ALA A 40 -5.79 17.50 -0.77
N ALA A 41 -4.92 16.68 -0.18
CA ALA A 41 -3.78 17.17 0.59
C ALA A 41 -2.82 17.98 -0.26
N ALA A 42 -2.56 17.56 -1.51
CA ALA A 42 -1.74 18.32 -2.45
C ALA A 42 -2.37 19.67 -2.82
N ALA A 43 -3.69 19.71 -3.05
CA ALA A 43 -4.41 20.91 -3.45
C ALA A 43 -4.64 21.89 -2.28
N TRP A 44 -5.04 21.39 -1.11
CA TRP A 44 -5.48 22.20 0.02
C TRP A 44 -4.53 22.23 1.21
N GLY A 45 -3.50 21.37 1.27
CA GLY A 45 -2.46 21.38 2.30
C GLY A 45 -1.81 22.77 2.51
N PRO A 46 -1.43 23.51 1.44
CA PRO A 46 -0.87 24.86 1.58
C PRO A 46 -1.79 25.86 2.30
N HIS A 47 -3.11 25.72 2.17
CA HIS A 47 -4.07 26.61 2.83
C HIS A 47 -4.16 26.37 4.35
N ALA A 48 -3.79 25.18 4.82
CA ALA A 48 -3.72 24.85 6.25
C ALA A 48 -2.41 25.31 6.90
N LEU A 49 -1.38 25.67 6.11
CA LEU A 49 -0.06 26.06 6.61
C LEU A 49 -0.06 27.21 7.64
N PRO A 50 -0.83 28.30 7.44
CA PRO A 50 -0.86 29.40 8.40
C PRO A 50 -1.37 29.01 9.79
N TRP A 51 -2.12 27.91 9.91
CA TRP A 51 -2.62 27.42 11.19
C TRP A 51 -1.49 26.77 12.01
N PHE A 52 -0.64 25.98 11.35
CA PHE A 52 0.46 25.26 12.02
C PHE A 52 1.75 26.08 12.14
N SER A 53 2.00 27.01 11.22
CA SER A 53 3.19 27.88 11.26
C SER A 53 3.21 28.81 12.48
N ARG A 54 2.07 28.98 13.17
CA ARG A 54 1.96 29.75 14.42
C ARG A 54 2.13 28.89 15.67
N MET A 55 2.05 27.56 15.54
CA MET A 55 2.11 26.60 16.65
C MET A 55 3.46 25.89 16.72
N VAL A 56 4.13 25.74 15.57
CA VAL A 56 5.38 24.99 15.44
C VAL A 56 6.40 25.85 14.68
N ASP A 57 7.54 26.09 15.32
CA ASP A 57 8.61 26.94 14.77
C ASP A 57 9.35 26.27 13.59
N ASN A 58 9.35 24.93 13.53
CA ASN A 58 9.98 24.20 12.44
C ASN A 58 9.06 24.13 11.20
N ILE A 59 9.46 24.85 10.15
CA ILE A 59 8.71 24.93 8.89
C ILE A 59 8.43 23.57 8.24
N TYR A 60 9.38 22.62 8.30
CA TYR A 60 9.18 21.29 7.70
C TYR A 60 8.09 20.50 8.45
N ILE A 61 8.05 20.65 9.78
CA ILE A 61 7.02 20.02 10.61
C ILE A 61 5.66 20.68 10.35
N SER A 62 5.61 22.01 10.26
CA SER A 62 4.36 22.73 9.96
C SER A 62 3.80 22.36 8.58
N ILE A 63 4.66 22.23 7.56
CA ILE A 63 4.27 21.72 6.23
C ILE A 63 3.71 20.30 6.37
N ALA A 64 4.44 19.38 7.01
CA ALA A 64 3.99 18.00 7.16
C ALA A 64 2.62 17.91 7.86
N LEU A 65 2.42 18.67 8.94
CA LEU A 65 1.14 18.72 9.67
C LEU A 65 0.00 19.27 8.83
N SER A 66 0.27 20.28 8.00
CA SER A 66 -0.74 20.90 7.13
C SER A 66 -1.28 19.94 6.08
N TYR A 67 -0.40 19.17 5.46
CA TYR A 67 -0.81 18.13 4.51
C TYR A 67 -1.47 16.96 5.24
N ALA A 68 -0.92 16.55 6.38
CA ALA A 68 -1.46 15.44 7.16
C ALA A 68 -2.88 15.72 7.66
N VAL A 69 -3.19 16.93 8.13
CA VAL A 69 -4.52 17.25 8.64
C VAL A 69 -5.57 17.20 7.53
N VAL A 70 -5.25 17.72 6.33
CA VAL A 70 -6.15 17.68 5.18
C VAL A 70 -6.36 16.24 4.71
N PHE A 71 -5.26 15.48 4.61
CA PHE A 71 -5.31 14.06 4.25
C PHE A 71 -6.21 13.26 5.19
N ILE A 72 -6.01 13.39 6.51
CA ILE A 72 -6.79 12.68 7.53
C ILE A 72 -8.25 13.15 7.50
N ALA A 73 -8.52 14.45 7.40
CA ALA A 73 -9.87 14.97 7.33
C ALA A 73 -10.66 14.38 6.15
N VAL A 74 -10.04 14.31 4.97
CA VAL A 74 -10.66 13.73 3.77
C VAL A 74 -10.88 12.23 3.93
N LEU A 75 -9.91 11.49 4.48
CA LEU A 75 -10.09 10.07 4.77
C LEU A 75 -11.24 9.82 5.74
N LEU A 76 -11.41 10.66 6.76
CA LEU A 76 -12.51 10.54 7.72
C LEU A 76 -13.86 10.79 7.03
N ILE A 77 -13.95 11.83 6.19
CA ILE A 77 -15.17 12.14 5.43
C ILE A 77 -15.54 10.99 4.49
N ILE A 78 -14.59 10.53 3.67
CA ILE A 78 -14.83 9.43 2.72
C ILE A 78 -15.09 8.13 3.46
N GLY A 79 -14.40 7.87 4.58
CA GLY A 79 -14.65 6.71 5.43
C GLY A 79 -16.07 6.66 5.98
N LEU A 80 -16.62 7.81 6.37
CA LEU A 80 -18.00 7.93 6.83
C LEU A 80 -19.00 7.62 5.69
N ILE A 81 -18.73 8.13 4.48
CA ILE A 81 -19.53 7.85 3.28
C ILE A 81 -19.47 6.35 2.94
N ASN A 82 -18.28 5.76 2.98
CA ASN A 82 -18.04 4.35 2.67
C ASN A 82 -18.77 3.42 3.64
N LYS A 83 -18.92 3.80 4.92
CA LYS A 83 -19.71 3.02 5.89
C LYS A 83 -21.17 2.92 5.47
N THR A 84 -21.76 4.03 5.01
CA THR A 84 -23.13 4.06 4.50
C THR A 84 -23.25 3.26 3.20
N LEU A 85 -22.30 3.43 2.29
CA LEU A 85 -22.29 2.73 1.00
C LEU A 85 -22.14 1.20 1.16
N SER A 86 -21.33 0.77 2.13
CA SER A 86 -21.15 -0.65 2.47
C SER A 86 -22.46 -1.31 2.91
N SER A 87 -23.33 -0.57 3.62
CA SER A 87 -24.66 -1.06 4.00
C SER A 87 -25.53 -1.32 2.78
N VAL A 88 -25.52 -0.40 1.81
CA VAL A 88 -26.27 -0.55 0.54
C VAL A 88 -25.75 -1.76 -0.26
N ILE A 89 -24.43 -1.91 -0.39
CA ILE A 89 -23.81 -3.03 -1.11
C ILE A 89 -24.21 -4.38 -0.49
N SER A 90 -24.30 -4.45 0.84
CA SER A 90 -24.69 -5.68 1.54
C SER A 90 -26.11 -6.16 1.19
N GLN A 91 -27.00 -5.24 0.80
CA GLN A 91 -28.38 -5.58 0.42
C GLN A 91 -28.48 -6.17 -1.00
N ILE A 92 -27.48 -5.96 -1.86
CA ILE A 92 -27.46 -6.41 -3.25
C ILE A 92 -27.11 -7.93 -3.35
N GLY A 93 -26.70 -8.55 -2.24
CA GLY A 93 -26.47 -10.01 -2.19
C GLY A 93 -25.18 -10.49 -2.87
N LEU A 94 -24.26 -9.59 -3.21
CA LEU A 94 -22.99 -9.91 -3.90
C LEU A 94 -21.91 -10.50 -2.96
N GLY A 95 -22.20 -10.75 -1.69
CA GLY A 95 -21.20 -10.98 -0.64
C GLY A 95 -20.18 -12.07 -0.95
N SER A 96 -20.60 -13.20 -1.52
CA SER A 96 -19.69 -14.32 -1.84
C SER A 96 -18.74 -14.00 -3.00
N ALA A 97 -19.23 -13.37 -4.06
CA ALA A 97 -18.42 -12.98 -5.21
C ALA A 97 -17.45 -11.84 -4.84
N ASP A 98 -17.93 -10.85 -4.07
CA ASP A 98 -17.12 -9.74 -3.56
C ASP A 98 -15.97 -10.22 -2.66
N SER A 99 -16.23 -11.22 -1.82
CA SER A 99 -15.20 -11.82 -0.94
C SER A 99 -14.14 -12.58 -1.75
N ILE A 100 -14.52 -13.32 -2.79
CA ILE A 100 -13.56 -14.01 -3.66
C ILE A 100 -12.69 -13.01 -4.43
N LEU A 101 -13.29 -11.97 -5.00
CA LEU A 101 -12.51 -10.88 -5.63
C LEU A 101 -11.62 -10.19 -4.61
N GLY A 102 -12.09 -10.04 -3.37
CA GLY A 102 -11.33 -9.51 -2.25
C GLY A 102 -10.10 -10.35 -1.93
N LEU A 103 -10.20 -11.69 -2.00
CA LEU A 103 -9.05 -12.58 -1.86
C LEU A 103 -7.99 -12.30 -2.93
N PHE A 104 -8.37 -12.25 -4.21
CA PHE A 104 -7.43 -11.96 -5.30
C PHE A 104 -6.78 -10.59 -5.14
N PHE A 105 -7.58 -9.58 -4.81
CA PHE A 105 -7.07 -8.24 -4.55
C PHE A 105 -6.11 -8.21 -3.36
N GLY A 106 -6.45 -8.91 -2.28
CA GLY A 106 -5.61 -9.08 -1.10
C GLY A 106 -4.27 -9.76 -1.42
N LEU A 107 -4.27 -10.78 -2.27
CA LEU A 107 -3.04 -11.43 -2.74
C LEU A 107 -2.16 -10.48 -3.55
N VAL A 108 -2.74 -9.72 -4.50
CA VAL A 108 -2.01 -8.71 -5.29
C VAL A 108 -1.40 -7.66 -4.37
N ARG A 109 -2.17 -7.15 -3.41
CA ARG A 109 -1.68 -6.19 -2.40
C ARG A 109 -0.56 -6.79 -1.55
N GLY A 110 -0.70 -8.04 -1.11
CA GLY A 110 0.33 -8.76 -0.36
C GLY A 110 1.63 -8.89 -1.16
N LEU A 111 1.51 -9.20 -2.45
CA LEU A 111 2.65 -9.27 -3.36
C LEU A 111 3.35 -7.90 -3.52
N ILE A 112 2.57 -6.82 -3.67
CA ILE A 112 3.12 -5.45 -3.73
C ILE A 112 3.90 -5.12 -2.44
N ILE A 113 3.35 -5.46 -1.27
CA ILE A 113 4.02 -5.24 0.02
C ILE A 113 5.35 -6.01 0.07
N VAL A 114 5.34 -7.28 -0.32
CA VAL A 114 6.58 -8.08 -0.41
C VAL A 114 7.58 -7.43 -1.36
N LEU A 115 7.16 -7.01 -2.56
CA LEU A 115 8.05 -6.41 -3.54
C LEU A 115 8.73 -5.15 -2.98
N VAL A 116 7.97 -4.28 -2.33
CA VAL A 116 8.52 -3.09 -1.67
C VAL A 116 9.54 -3.48 -0.61
N VAL A 117 9.23 -4.46 0.25
CA VAL A 117 10.18 -4.95 1.26
C VAL A 117 11.44 -5.52 0.61
N VAL A 118 11.31 -6.34 -0.43
CA VAL A 118 12.45 -6.96 -1.14
C VAL A 118 13.33 -5.91 -1.81
N ILE A 119 12.73 -4.90 -2.42
CA ILE A 119 13.46 -3.76 -2.98
C ILE A 119 14.21 -3.04 -1.86
N LEU A 120 13.58 -2.76 -0.72
CA LEU A 120 14.26 -2.14 0.41
C LEU A 120 15.42 -3.00 0.96
N LEU A 121 15.23 -4.31 1.07
CA LEU A 121 16.27 -5.25 1.48
C LEU A 121 17.42 -5.34 0.47
N GLY A 122 17.16 -5.11 -0.82
CA GLY A 122 18.18 -5.12 -1.86
C GLY A 122 19.23 -4.01 -1.74
N TYR A 123 18.95 -2.94 -0.98
CA TYR A 123 19.95 -1.92 -0.64
C TYR A 123 20.86 -2.32 0.52
N THR A 124 20.67 -3.52 1.09
CA THR A 124 21.45 -4.05 2.22
C THR A 124 22.24 -5.29 1.80
N ASP A 125 23.09 -5.82 2.68
CA ASP A 125 23.83 -7.06 2.44
C ASP A 125 22.97 -8.34 2.62
N MET A 126 21.70 -8.21 3.01
CA MET A 126 20.78 -9.34 3.19
C MET A 126 20.63 -10.27 1.97
N PRO A 127 20.71 -9.81 0.71
CA PRO A 127 20.63 -10.69 -0.45
C PRO A 127 21.78 -11.70 -0.56
N GLN A 128 22.89 -11.48 0.14
CA GLN A 128 24.02 -12.42 0.20
C GLN A 128 23.83 -13.52 1.27
N ALA A 129 22.79 -13.42 2.09
CA ALA A 129 22.60 -14.33 3.20
C ALA A 129 22.05 -15.71 2.76
N PRO A 130 22.43 -16.81 3.44
CA PRO A 130 21.97 -18.16 3.08
C PRO A 130 20.45 -18.34 3.14
N TRP A 131 19.75 -17.63 4.04
CA TRP A 131 18.30 -17.69 4.16
C TRP A 131 17.57 -17.03 2.97
N TRP A 132 18.27 -16.16 2.23
CA TRP A 132 17.77 -15.48 1.03
C TRP A 132 18.08 -16.27 -0.25
N GLN A 133 19.35 -16.67 -0.42
CA GLN A 133 19.79 -17.38 -1.64
C GLN A 133 19.15 -18.77 -1.79
N ASN A 134 18.88 -19.47 -0.69
CA ASN A 134 18.25 -20.78 -0.71
C ASN A 134 16.71 -20.72 -0.71
N ALA A 135 16.12 -19.52 -0.69
CA ALA A 135 14.67 -19.37 -0.66
C ALA A 135 14.06 -19.72 -2.01
N LYS A 136 12.93 -20.43 -2.01
CA LYS A 136 12.27 -20.81 -3.26
C LYS A 136 11.59 -19.61 -3.93
N PHE A 137 11.07 -18.68 -3.12
CA PHE A 137 10.32 -17.54 -3.64
C PHE A 137 11.19 -16.30 -3.88
N SER A 138 12.46 -16.28 -3.42
CA SER A 138 13.34 -15.12 -3.67
C SER A 138 13.59 -14.92 -5.17
N GLY A 139 13.86 -15.99 -5.92
CA GLY A 139 14.05 -15.93 -7.37
C GLY A 139 12.84 -15.38 -8.11
N VAL A 140 11.63 -15.85 -7.77
CA VAL A 140 10.37 -15.36 -8.39
C VAL A 140 10.17 -13.87 -8.11
N VAL A 141 10.40 -13.42 -6.88
CA VAL A 141 10.23 -12.02 -6.52
C VAL A 141 11.27 -11.13 -7.20
N ILE A 142 12.53 -11.58 -7.30
CA ILE A 142 13.60 -10.88 -8.02
C ILE A 142 13.28 -10.78 -9.51
N GLU A 143 12.76 -11.84 -10.14
CA GLU A 143 12.36 -11.82 -11.55
C GLU A 143 11.23 -10.81 -11.80
N ILE A 144 10.25 -10.72 -10.89
CA ILE A 144 9.20 -9.69 -10.95
C ILE A 144 9.83 -8.28 -10.81
N VAL A 145 10.81 -8.08 -9.94
CA VAL A 145 11.53 -6.80 -9.82
C VAL A 145 12.25 -6.45 -11.13
N HIS A 146 12.95 -7.40 -11.76
CA HIS A 146 13.61 -7.18 -13.05
C HIS A 146 12.61 -6.86 -14.17
N TYR A 147 11.47 -7.55 -14.21
CA TYR A 147 10.40 -7.25 -15.15
C TYR A 147 9.86 -5.84 -14.94
N LEU A 148 9.62 -5.43 -13.69
CA LEU A 148 9.17 -4.08 -13.38
C LEU A 148 10.17 -3.00 -13.80
N LYS A 149 11.48 -3.27 -13.78
CA LYS A 149 12.51 -2.32 -14.27
C LYS A 149 12.31 -1.93 -15.74
N THR A 150 11.72 -2.80 -16.56
CA THR A 150 11.47 -2.51 -17.98
C THR A 150 10.41 -1.42 -18.19
N PHE A 151 9.54 -1.18 -17.20
CA PHE A 151 8.51 -0.14 -17.23
C PHE A 151 8.96 1.16 -16.57
N VAL A 152 10.10 1.14 -15.89
CA VAL A 152 10.64 2.30 -15.16
C VAL A 152 11.51 3.13 -16.12
N PRO A 153 11.34 4.47 -16.16
CA PRO A 153 12.21 5.34 -16.96
C PRO A 153 13.69 5.14 -16.63
N SER A 154 14.56 5.18 -17.64
CA SER A 154 16.00 4.86 -17.53
C SER A 154 16.73 5.63 -16.41
N ASP A 155 16.31 6.85 -16.11
CA ASP A 155 16.91 7.69 -15.06
C ASP A 155 16.68 7.16 -13.64
N MET A 156 15.64 6.35 -13.45
CA MET A 156 15.22 5.80 -12.16
C MET A 156 15.73 4.36 -11.95
N VAL A 157 16.14 3.66 -13.02
CA VAL A 157 16.63 2.28 -12.98
C VAL A 157 17.87 2.15 -12.09
N LYS A 158 18.75 3.17 -12.09
CA LYS A 158 19.96 3.21 -11.27
C LYS A 158 19.72 3.16 -9.76
N TYR A 159 18.49 3.48 -9.33
CA TYR A 159 18.14 3.43 -7.92
C TYR A 159 17.60 2.07 -7.52
N LEU A 160 17.07 1.22 -8.40
CA LEU A 160 16.55 -0.08 -7.97
C LEU A 160 17.69 -1.07 -7.73
N PRO A 161 17.77 -1.72 -6.56
CA PRO A 161 18.72 -2.81 -6.34
C PRO A 161 18.36 -3.98 -7.26
N TYR A 162 19.32 -4.89 -7.49
CA TYR A 162 19.27 -6.05 -8.40
C TYR A 162 19.46 -5.77 -9.90
#